data_AF-A0A929GAF5-F1
#
_entry.id   AF-A0A929GAF5-F1
#
_cell.length_a   1.000
_cell.length_b   1.000
_cell.length_c   1.000
_cell.angle_alpha   90.00
_cell.angle_beta   90.00
_cell.angle_gamma   90.00
#
_symmetry.space_group_name_H-M   'P 1'
#
loop_
_entity.id
_entity.type
_entity.pdbx_description
1 polymer ?
#
loop_
_entity_poly.entity_id
_entity_poly.type
_entity_poly.pdbx_seq_one_letter_code
_entity_poly.pdbx_strand_id
1 'polypeptide(L)'
;MTKFFNKWTRKIHRWIAIPTAILIPIAVILKFTGDTSQHLPPQIEQFQSILMLLLAISGTYLFLITYIVKWQRNRRKKAQEIAN
;
A
#
# COMPACT_ATOMS: atom_id res chain seq x y z
N MET A 1 14.15 11.47 -12.80
CA MET A 1 13.65 10.08 -12.92
C MET A 1 12.80 9.60 -11.74
N THR A 2 12.83 10.23 -10.56
CA THR A 2 12.03 9.84 -9.36
C THR A 2 10.51 9.99 -9.52
N LYS A 3 10.02 10.87 -10.40
CA LYS A 3 8.57 11.06 -10.65
C LYS A 3 7.91 9.80 -11.24
N PHE A 4 8.65 9.01 -12.02
CA PHE A 4 8.13 7.81 -12.65
C PHE A 4 7.89 6.70 -11.63
N PHE A 5 8.90 6.41 -10.79
CA PHE A 5 8.78 5.49 -9.66
C PHE A 5 7.64 5.90 -8.73
N ASN A 6 7.51 7.18 -8.40
CA ASN A 6 6.47 7.65 -7.49
C ASN A 6 5.04 7.40 -8.04
N LYS A 7 4.85 7.56 -9.36
CA LYS A 7 3.57 7.28 -10.02
C LYS A 7 3.32 5.77 -10.16
N TRP A 8 4.38 5.01 -10.43
CA TRP A 8 4.35 3.55 -10.57
C TRP A 8 4.05 2.85 -9.23
N THR A 9 4.72 3.24 -8.15
CA THR A 9 4.48 2.69 -6.79
C THR A 9 3.05 2.92 -6.33
N ARG A 10 2.44 4.09 -6.62
CA ARG A 10 1.01 4.33 -6.32
C ARG A 10 0.09 3.39 -7.09
N LYS A 11 0.40 3.16 -8.37
CA LYS A 11 -0.42 2.32 -9.23
C LYS A 11 -0.34 0.86 -8.78
N ILE A 12 0.87 0.37 -8.49
CA ILE A 12 1.10 -0.99 -7.98
C ILE A 12 0.52 -1.18 -6.58
N HIS A 13 0.75 -0.25 -5.65
CA HIS A 13 0.17 -0.34 -4.31
C HIS A 13 -1.36 -0.40 -4.38
N ARG A 14 -2.00 0.42 -5.22
CA ARG A 14 -3.45 0.36 -5.42
C ARG A 14 -3.90 -0.93 -6.13
N TRP A 15 -3.14 -1.42 -7.10
CA TRP A 15 -3.43 -2.67 -7.80
C TRP A 15 -3.29 -3.91 -6.94
N ILE A 16 -2.36 -3.92 -5.98
CA ILE A 16 -2.18 -5.01 -5.00
C ILE A 16 -3.17 -4.84 -3.84
N ALA A 17 -3.46 -3.60 -3.40
CA ALA A 17 -4.40 -3.34 -2.32
C ALA A 17 -5.81 -3.81 -2.64
N ILE A 18 -6.29 -3.59 -3.87
CA ILE A 18 -7.66 -3.94 -4.27
C ILE A 18 -7.95 -5.45 -4.10
N PRO A 19 -7.18 -6.38 -4.70
CA PRO A 19 -7.43 -7.81 -4.55
C PRO A 19 -7.25 -8.24 -3.10
N THR A 20 -6.22 -7.76 -2.38
CA THR A 20 -6.02 -8.10 -0.97
C THR A 20 -7.17 -7.61 -0.07
N ALA A 21 -7.68 -6.40 -0.32
CA ALA A 21 -8.79 -5.82 0.44
C ALA A 21 -10.15 -6.46 0.14
N ILE A 22 -10.30 -7.14 -1.00
CA ILE A 22 -11.48 -7.96 -1.32
C ILE A 22 -11.34 -9.36 -0.71
N LEU A 23 -10.13 -9.93 -0.74
CA LEU A 23 -9.86 -11.27 -0.25
C LEU A 23 -10.04 -11.38 1.28
N ILE A 24 -9.64 -10.35 2.04
CA ILE A 24 -9.77 -10.33 3.51
C ILE A 24 -11.24 -10.45 3.95
N PRO A 25 -12.19 -9.58 3.52
CA PRO A 25 -13.60 -9.71 3.88
C PRO A 25 -14.21 -11.05 3.46
N ILE A 26 -13.88 -11.55 2.27
CA ILE A 26 -14.37 -12.85 1.81
C ILE A 26 -13.88 -13.97 2.75
N ALA A 27 -12.59 -13.99 3.07
CA ALA A 27 -12.02 -14.95 4.01
C ALA A 27 -12.65 -14.85 5.42
N VAL A 28 -12.93 -13.63 5.89
CA VAL A 28 -13.61 -13.40 7.18
C VAL A 28 -15.05 -13.90 7.15
N ILE A 29 -15.81 -13.61 6.09
CA ILE A 29 -17.21 -14.07 5.92
C ILE A 29 -17.26 -15.61 5.84
N LEU A 30 -16.35 -16.24 5.08
CA LEU A 30 -16.24 -17.69 4.99
C LEU A 30 -15.92 -18.32 6.36
N LYS A 31 -14.99 -17.72 7.12
CA LYS A 31 -14.69 -18.13 8.51
C LYS A 31 -15.90 -18.01 9.43
N PHE A 32 -16.69 -16.95 9.30
CA PHE A 32 -17.87 -16.72 10.14
C PHE A 32 -19.06 -17.62 9.77
N THR A 33 -19.17 -18.05 8.51
CA THR A 33 -20.28 -18.90 8.03
C THR A 33 -20.08 -20.39 8.37
N GLY A 34 -18.98 -20.75 9.07
CA GLY A 34 -18.81 -22.07 9.70
C GLY A 34 -18.26 -23.18 8.81
N ASP A 35 -18.00 -22.91 7.53
CA ASP A 35 -17.35 -23.89 6.63
C ASP A 35 -15.83 -23.85 6.81
N THR A 36 -15.39 -24.34 7.97
CA THR A 36 -13.99 -24.44 8.41
C THR A 36 -13.14 -25.38 7.50
N SER A 37 -13.78 -26.00 6.51
CA SER A 37 -13.25 -27.00 5.59
C SER A 37 -12.60 -26.39 4.34
N GLN A 38 -12.88 -25.13 4.02
CA GLN A 38 -12.16 -24.40 2.96
C GLN A 38 -10.99 -23.64 3.57
N HIS A 39 -10.02 -24.40 4.07
CA HIS A 39 -8.66 -23.90 4.20
C HIS A 39 -8.31 -23.37 2.81
N LEU A 40 -8.13 -22.06 2.68
CA LEU A 40 -7.57 -21.49 1.46
C LEU A 40 -6.32 -22.33 1.17
N PRO A 41 -6.14 -22.85 -0.07
CA PRO A 41 -4.99 -23.68 -0.38
C PRO A 41 -3.73 -23.00 0.17
N PRO A 42 -2.79 -23.72 0.80
CA PRO A 42 -1.63 -23.08 1.46
C PRO A 42 -0.85 -22.15 0.52
N GLN A 43 -0.94 -22.39 -0.79
CA GLN A 43 -0.46 -21.53 -1.86
C GLN A 43 -1.12 -20.13 -1.87
N ILE A 44 -2.44 -20.04 -1.67
CA ILE A 44 -3.19 -18.78 -1.61
C ILE A 44 -2.90 -18.03 -0.31
N GLU A 45 -2.79 -18.72 0.83
CA GLU A 45 -2.39 -18.07 2.09
C GLU A 45 -0.98 -17.47 1.98
N GLN A 46 -0.03 -18.23 1.40
CA GLN A 46 1.32 -17.76 1.16
C GLN A 46 1.34 -16.58 0.17
N PHE A 47 0.55 -16.64 -0.89
CA PHE A 47 0.40 -15.56 -1.86
C PHE A 47 -0.16 -14.29 -1.19
N GLN A 48 -1.22 -14.43 -0.39
CA GLN A 48 -1.80 -13.33 0.38
C GLN A 48 -0.78 -12.72 1.35
N SER A 49 0.00 -13.55 2.05
CA SER A 49 1.03 -13.09 2.99
C SER A 49 2.13 -12.29 2.27
N ILE A 50 2.60 -12.77 1.12
CA ILE A 50 3.57 -12.04 0.27
C ILE A 50 2.97 -10.73 -0.24
N LEU A 51 1.72 -10.74 -0.71
CA LEU A 51 1.03 -9.53 -1.14
C LEU A 51 0.89 -8.53 0.00
N MET A 52 0.59 -8.98 1.22
CA MET A 52 0.46 -8.16 2.41
C MET A 52 1.81 -7.55 2.82
N LEU A 53 2.90 -8.32 2.74
CA LEU A 53 4.25 -7.83 2.97
C LEU A 53 4.66 -6.77 1.93
N LEU A 54 4.42 -7.02 0.65
CA LEU A 54 4.62 -6.05 -0.44
C LEU A 54 3.78 -4.78 -0.22
N LEU A 55 2.54 -4.94 0.26
CA LEU A 55 1.65 -3.82 0.58
C LEU A 55 2.22 -2.95 1.71
N ALA A 56 2.72 -3.60 2.78
CA ALA A 56 3.34 -2.92 3.90
C ALA A 56 4.63 -2.17 3.48
N ILE A 57 5.51 -2.82 2.72
CA ILE A 57 6.76 -2.20 2.23
C ILE A 57 6.46 -1.05 1.29
N SER A 58 5.58 -1.25 0.30
CA SER A 58 5.21 -0.21 -0.66
C SER A 58 4.47 0.96 -0.01
N GLY A 59 3.58 0.69 0.95
CA GLY A 59 2.88 1.72 1.73
C GLY A 59 3.84 2.55 2.59
N THR A 60 4.79 1.88 3.25
CA THR A 60 5.83 2.55 4.06
C THR A 60 6.72 3.45 3.21
N TYR A 61 7.15 2.96 2.03
CA TYR A 61 7.91 3.77 1.07
C TYR A 61 7.12 5.00 0.61
N LEU A 62 5.82 4.81 0.32
CA LEU A 62 4.95 5.90 -0.12
C LEU A 62 4.71 6.95 0.97
N PHE A 63 4.63 6.50 2.23
CA PHE A 63 4.52 7.38 3.39
C PHE A 63 5.80 8.20 3.59
N LEU A 64 6.96 7.57 3.46
CA LEU A 64 8.25 8.24 3.61
C LEU A 64 8.47 9.31 2.54
N ILE A 65 8.15 9.01 1.27
CA ILE A 65 8.31 9.99 0.19
C ILE A 65 7.33 11.16 0.31
N THR A 66 6.09 10.93 0.75
CA THR A 66 5.14 12.04 0.98
C THR A 66 5.59 12.93 2.13
N TYR A 67 6.20 12.36 3.17
CA TYR A 67 6.79 13.12 4.27
C TYR A 67 7.94 14.02 3.79
N ILE A 68 8.87 13.47 3.01
CA ILE A 68 10.00 14.22 2.43
C ILE A 68 9.50 15.32 1.48
N VAL A 69 8.54 15.02 0.61
CA VAL A 69 7.97 15.99 -0.33
C VAL A 69 7.24 17.12 0.40
N LYS A 70 6.50 16.81 1.49
CA LYS A 70 5.84 17.83 2.32
C LYS A 70 6.87 18.76 2.96
N TRP A 71 7.98 18.22 3.45
CA TRP A 71 9.07 19.00 4.04
C TRP A 71 9.76 19.91 3.00
N GLN A 72 10.03 19.38 1.81
CA GLN A 72 10.62 20.15 0.71
C GLN A 72 9.69 21.29 0.24
N ARG A 73 8.38 21.05 0.18
CA ARG A 73 7.39 22.07 -0.21
C ARG A 73 7.32 23.19 0.82
N ASN A 74 7.40 22.88 2.12
CA ASN A 74 7.43 23.89 3.17
C ASN A 74 8.71 24.73 3.14
N ARG A 75 9.88 24.12 2.87
CA ARG A 75 11.13 24.87 2.68
C ARG A 75 11.07 25.85 1.52
N ARG A 76 10.47 25.45 0.39
CA ARG A 76 10.29 26.34 -0.78
C ARG A 76 9.37 27.52 -0.48
N LYS A 77 8.23 27.27 0.20
CA LYS A 77 7.33 28.35 0.63
C LYS A 77 8.03 29.36 1.54
N LYS A 78 8.80 28.87 2.52
CA LYS A 78 9.54 29.72 3.46
C LYS A 78 10.64 30.55 2.77
N ALA A 79 11.35 29.97 1.79
CA ALA A 79 12.32 30.71 0.98
C ALA A 79 11.68 31.80 0.10
N GLN A 80 10.44 31.58 -0.33
CA GLN A 80 9.68 32.51 -1.15
C GLN A 80 9.06 33.65 -0.32
N GLU A 81 8.69 33.40 0.94
CA GLU A 81 8.32 34.43 1.92
C GLU A 81 9.50 35.33 2.31
N ILE A 82 10.73 34.81 2.38
CA ILE A 82 11.92 35.60 2.73
C ILE A 82 12.39 36.48 1.55
N ALA A 83 12.01 36.15 0.32
CA ALA A 83 12.41 36.86 -0.89
C ALA A 83 11.41 37.96 -1.35
N ASN A 84 10.25 38.07 -0.69
CA ASN A 84 9.24 39.12 -0.89
C ASN A 84 9.27 40.10 0.30
#